data_AF-A0A9W8S7F1-F1
#
_entry.id   AF-A0A9W8S7F1-F1
#
_cell.length_a   1.000
_cell.length_b   1.000
_cell.length_c   1.000
_cell.angle_alpha   90.00
_cell.angle_beta   90.00
_cell.angle_gamma   90.00
#
_symmetry.space_group_name_H-M   'P 1'
#
loop_
_entity.id
_entity.type
_entity.pdbx_description
1 polymer ?
#
loop_
_entity_poly.entity_id
_entity_poly.type
_entity_poly.pdbx_seq_one_letter_code
_entity_poly.pdbx_strand_id
1 'polypeptide(L)'
;MNNIFGERRPYLVARDFKAEAKHLQDQSQNDEVRELHRARVNATWRKDFHVSPFNSRKGSYSLLASDPLGPEMQGFQGLDVTINLFSSKGHPKLTARLFSEGEALDPYELSIAQKARFILNWFWVGSVTHARFAKESATLFYKRKLHVWYRPEPLKDSIGRPADRIEKLLEDVFRKYLRHLVEQSSAPIVVRYIPSGVSEATEELFTSYLATESTNPANEIKIKVLTPVFYSRFVHYAHDSEAFFCELAESCTIWTDKPEFLTKIFLKKASPPLHAANLIDYVCFQLIKNLRRTPNKIERPLTSVDKPSPPTKGVDIRDFRMSSMDAFVLGQEDISLKTEYRTMVVRLFVAERIVFGSTGLLGMMELVGRGGVSWVLAALVTQAIQAFS
;
A
#
# COMPACT_ATOMS: atom_id res chain seq x y z
N MET A 1 3.46 -7.19 11.80
CA MET A 1 2.04 -6.83 12.02
C MET A 1 1.42 -6.41 10.70
N ASN A 2 0.16 -6.77 10.46
CA ASN A 2 -0.61 -6.37 9.28
C ASN A 2 -1.86 -5.60 9.72
N ASN A 3 -2.35 -4.67 8.90
CA ASN A 3 -3.63 -3.99 9.14
C ASN A 3 -4.68 -4.35 8.08
N ILE A 4 -5.91 -3.90 8.32
CA ILE A 4 -7.05 -4.11 7.41
C ILE A 4 -6.90 -3.41 6.04
N PHE A 5 -5.95 -2.48 5.93
CA PHE A 5 -5.67 -1.74 4.70
C PHE A 5 -4.61 -2.41 3.85
N GLY A 6 -4.12 -3.59 4.25
CA GLY A 6 -3.10 -4.35 3.55
C GLY A 6 -1.67 -3.87 3.79
N GLU A 7 -1.45 -2.91 4.68
CA GLU A 7 -0.12 -2.44 5.07
C GLU A 7 0.52 -3.41 6.05
N ARG A 8 1.86 -3.41 6.09
CA ARG A 8 2.64 -4.30 6.93
C ARG A 8 3.77 -3.56 7.62
N ARG A 9 3.99 -3.84 8.89
CA ARG A 9 5.14 -3.35 9.67
C ARG A 9 5.86 -4.56 10.28
N PRO A 10 7.04 -4.94 9.75
CA PRO A 10 7.86 -5.95 10.38
C PRO A 10 8.51 -5.37 11.64
N TYR A 11 8.51 -6.15 12.72
CA TYR A 11 9.30 -5.86 13.91
C TYR A 11 10.20 -7.06 14.13
N LEU A 12 11.51 -6.83 14.05
CA LEU A 12 12.49 -7.85 14.38
C LEU A 12 12.77 -7.75 15.88
N VAL A 13 12.56 -8.87 16.58
CA VAL A 13 12.90 -8.95 18.00
C VAL A 13 13.91 -10.07 18.16
N ALA A 14 15.11 -9.70 18.58
CA ALA A 14 16.19 -10.62 18.87
C ALA A 14 16.16 -11.01 20.36
N ARG A 15 16.60 -12.23 20.64
CA ARG A 15 16.81 -12.72 22.01
C ARG A 15 18.03 -12.03 22.62
N ASP A 16 17.91 -11.57 23.85
CA ASP A 16 19.04 -10.97 24.58
C ASP A 16 19.77 -12.04 25.40
N PHE A 17 20.72 -12.71 24.76
CA PHE A 17 21.54 -13.74 25.39
C PHE A 17 22.40 -13.20 26.55
N LYS A 18 22.72 -11.89 26.57
CA LYS A 18 23.56 -11.30 27.63
C LYS A 18 22.77 -11.07 28.91
N ALA A 19 21.52 -10.63 28.79
CA ALA A 19 20.61 -10.50 29.94
C ALA A 19 20.30 -11.87 30.55
N GLU A 20 20.08 -12.89 29.72
CA GLU A 20 19.83 -14.25 30.19
C GLU A 20 21.06 -14.85 30.91
N ALA A 21 22.28 -14.65 30.40
CA ALA A 21 23.50 -15.14 31.04
C ALA A 21 23.76 -14.52 32.43
N LYS A 22 23.37 -13.25 32.64
CA LYS A 22 23.47 -12.59 33.95
C LYS A 22 22.48 -13.16 34.96
N HIS A 23 21.26 -13.49 34.53
CA HIS A 23 20.25 -14.09 35.41
C HIS A 23 20.60 -15.52 35.83
N LEU A 24 21.31 -16.28 34.98
CA LEU A 24 21.78 -17.63 35.31
C LEU A 24 22.91 -17.65 36.38
N GLN A 25 23.67 -16.57 36.51
CA GLN A 25 24.72 -16.46 37.54
C GLN A 25 24.15 -16.11 38.93
N ASP A 26 22.98 -15.46 38.98
CA ASP A 26 22.35 -14.97 40.22
C ASP A 26 21.40 -16.02 40.86
N GLN A 27 20.99 -17.04 40.11
CA GLN A 27 20.10 -18.12 40.59
C GLN A 27 20.89 -19.41 40.89
N SER A 28 21.75 -19.37 41.90
CA SER A 28 22.21 -20.58 42.58
C SER A 28 21.43 -20.74 43.90
N GLN A 29 20.26 -21.39 43.82
CA GLN A 29 19.46 -22.02 44.89
C GLN A 29 17.95 -21.87 44.60
N ASN A 30 17.37 -22.84 43.88
CA ASN A 30 16.01 -23.40 44.09
C ASN A 30 15.60 -24.20 42.84
N ASP A 31 15.70 -25.52 42.94
CA ASP A 31 15.49 -26.50 41.86
C ASP A 31 14.03 -26.67 41.40
N GLU A 32 13.05 -25.97 41.97
CA GLU A 32 11.64 -26.04 41.54
C GLU A 32 11.24 -25.00 40.47
N VAL A 33 12.09 -24.01 40.17
CA VAL A 33 11.80 -22.94 39.17
C VAL A 33 12.32 -23.28 37.77
N ARG A 34 12.90 -24.48 37.61
CA ARG A 34 13.55 -24.93 36.37
C ARG A 34 12.58 -25.13 35.19
N GLU A 35 11.28 -25.33 35.46
CA GLU A 35 10.21 -25.42 34.46
C GLU A 35 9.78 -24.04 33.88
N LEU A 36 10.13 -22.92 34.54
CA LEU A 36 9.48 -21.62 34.29
C LEU A 36 10.29 -20.66 33.41
N HIS A 37 11.59 -20.91 33.24
CA HIS A 37 12.46 -20.11 32.37
C HIS A 37 12.60 -20.76 30.99
N ARG A 38 11.46 -20.93 30.30
CA ARG A 38 11.48 -20.99 28.83
C ARG A 38 12.26 -19.76 28.36
N ALA A 39 13.24 -19.98 27.50
CA ALA A 39 13.87 -18.93 26.70
C ALA A 39 12.79 -17.97 26.21
N ARG A 40 12.81 -16.71 26.67
CA ARG A 40 11.72 -15.76 26.46
C ARG A 40 12.27 -14.54 25.75
N VAL A 41 11.64 -14.23 24.63
CA VAL A 41 11.92 -13.01 23.88
C VAL A 41 10.94 -11.95 24.36
N ASN A 42 11.48 -10.87 24.93
CA ASN A 42 10.70 -9.69 25.29
C ASN A 42 11.12 -8.51 24.41
N ALA A 43 10.16 -7.67 24.05
CA ALA A 43 10.45 -6.35 23.52
C ALA A 43 9.30 -5.40 23.76
N THR A 44 9.64 -4.11 23.90
CA THR A 44 8.65 -3.03 23.97
C THR A 44 9.02 -1.97 22.96
N TRP A 45 8.04 -1.53 22.16
CA TRP A 45 8.24 -0.48 21.17
C TRP A 45 7.09 0.52 21.18
N ARG A 46 7.39 1.74 20.75
CA ARG A 46 6.36 2.77 20.57
C ARG A 46 5.45 2.39 19.42
N LYS A 47 4.15 2.64 19.59
CA LYS A 47 3.16 2.40 18.55
C LYS A 47 3.40 3.38 17.41
N ASP A 48 3.82 2.84 16.27
CA ASP A 48 4.09 3.57 15.02
C ASP A 48 3.24 3.04 13.86
N PHE A 49 2.43 2.01 14.10
CA PHE A 49 1.59 1.36 13.10
C PHE A 49 0.10 1.39 13.47
N HIS A 50 -0.74 1.78 12.51
CA HIS A 50 -2.18 1.90 12.69
C HIS A 50 -2.88 0.60 12.29
N VAL A 51 -3.20 -0.22 13.29
CA VAL A 51 -3.76 -1.58 13.10
C VAL A 51 -5.27 -1.59 12.94
N SER A 52 -5.97 -0.61 13.54
CA SER A 52 -7.44 -0.59 13.58
C SER A 52 -7.98 0.85 13.57
N PRO A 53 -9.08 1.12 12.82
CA PRO A 53 -9.73 2.44 12.79
C PRO A 53 -10.17 2.95 14.17
N PHE A 54 -10.41 2.08 15.15
CA PHE A 54 -10.84 2.49 16.49
C PHE A 54 -9.68 2.84 17.42
N ASN A 55 -8.44 2.86 16.91
CA ASN A 55 -7.26 3.00 17.74
C ASN A 55 -6.22 3.95 17.15
N SER A 56 -5.91 5.02 17.89
CA SER A 56 -4.89 5.99 17.50
C SER A 56 -3.50 5.38 17.42
N ARG A 57 -2.61 6.01 16.66
CA ARG A 57 -1.18 5.62 16.54
C ARG A 57 -0.33 6.06 17.75
N LYS A 58 -0.93 6.27 18.93
CA LYS A 58 -0.23 6.64 20.17
C LYS A 58 -0.26 5.48 21.16
N GLY A 59 0.81 5.33 21.93
CA GLY A 59 0.97 4.26 22.94
C GLY A 59 2.20 3.42 22.68
N SER A 60 2.21 2.21 23.22
CA SER A 60 3.29 1.23 23.06
C SER A 60 2.73 -0.18 22.92
N TYR A 61 3.49 -1.03 22.24
CA TYR A 61 3.29 -2.47 22.25
C TYR A 61 4.36 -3.10 23.14
N SER A 62 3.99 -4.13 23.89
CA SER A 62 4.94 -5.07 24.48
C SER A 62 4.67 -6.46 23.91
N LEU A 63 5.72 -7.17 23.57
CA LEU A 63 5.71 -8.56 23.16
C LEU A 63 6.42 -9.38 24.21
N LEU A 64 5.82 -10.51 24.54
CA LEU A 64 6.43 -11.60 25.27
C LEU A 64 6.19 -12.86 24.45
N ALA A 65 7.25 -13.50 23.98
CA ALA A 65 7.17 -14.73 23.21
C ALA A 65 8.06 -15.80 23.86
N SER A 66 7.58 -17.04 23.92
CA SER A 66 8.44 -18.19 24.18
C SER A 66 9.28 -18.51 22.94
N ASP A 67 10.50 -18.96 23.16
CA ASP A 67 11.35 -19.54 22.11
C ASP A 67 10.71 -20.84 21.63
N PRO A 68 10.24 -20.92 20.37
CA PRO A 68 9.56 -22.11 19.87
C PRO A 68 10.52 -23.29 19.65
N LEU A 69 11.85 -23.06 19.62
CA LEU A 69 12.84 -24.10 19.38
C LEU A 69 13.58 -24.55 20.65
N GLY A 70 13.36 -23.82 21.76
CA GLY A 70 14.00 -24.08 23.03
C GLY A 70 15.53 -23.89 23.01
N PRO A 71 16.20 -24.13 24.15
CA PRO A 71 17.66 -24.20 24.18
C PRO A 71 18.17 -25.30 23.23
N GLU A 72 19.24 -25.01 22.48
CA GLU A 72 19.90 -25.94 21.56
C GLU A 72 19.10 -26.38 20.31
N MET A 73 17.96 -25.75 20.01
CA MET A 73 17.14 -26.04 18.82
C MET A 73 16.69 -27.50 18.70
N GLN A 74 16.45 -28.18 19.82
CA GLN A 74 16.19 -29.63 19.88
C GLN A 74 14.80 -30.04 19.38
N GLY A 75 13.90 -29.10 19.06
CA GLY A 75 12.59 -29.39 18.49
C GLY A 75 11.57 -28.28 18.73
N PHE A 76 10.43 -28.34 18.02
CA PHE A 76 9.35 -27.37 18.19
C PHE A 76 8.60 -27.60 19.51
N GLN A 77 8.70 -26.66 20.46
CA GLN A 77 8.09 -26.73 21.79
C GLN A 77 6.74 -25.98 21.90
N GLY A 78 6.18 -25.59 20.75
CA GLY A 78 4.96 -24.80 20.71
C GLY A 78 5.21 -23.29 20.71
N LEU A 79 4.27 -22.56 20.12
CA LEU A 79 4.19 -21.10 20.17
C LEU A 79 3.41 -20.67 21.42
N ASP A 80 3.95 -19.73 22.19
CA ASP A 80 3.21 -18.92 23.16
C ASP A 80 3.68 -17.47 23.04
N VAL A 81 2.82 -16.63 22.45
CA VAL A 81 3.11 -15.24 22.14
C VAL A 81 2.02 -14.37 22.72
N THR A 82 2.38 -13.49 23.63
CA THR A 82 1.51 -12.49 24.23
C THR A 82 1.91 -11.09 23.78
N ILE A 83 0.98 -10.38 23.16
CA ILE A 83 1.14 -8.99 22.73
C ILE A 83 0.20 -8.13 23.56
N ASN A 84 0.76 -7.20 24.34
CA ASN A 84 -0.01 -6.18 25.03
C ASN A 84 0.08 -4.86 24.28
N LEU A 85 -1.03 -4.15 24.21
CA LEU A 85 -1.12 -2.79 23.74
C LEU A 85 -1.43 -1.86 24.91
N PHE A 86 -0.58 -0.87 25.10
CA PHE A 86 -0.76 0.18 26.09
C PHE A 86 -1.18 1.49 25.42
N SER A 87 -1.99 2.27 26.14
CA SER A 87 -2.33 3.64 25.79
C SER A 87 -1.12 4.58 25.98
N SER A 88 -1.21 5.80 25.44
CA SER A 88 -0.20 6.85 25.72
C SER A 88 -0.11 7.25 27.19
N LYS A 89 -1.11 6.90 28.01
CA LYS A 89 -1.12 7.12 29.47
C LYS A 89 -0.64 5.90 30.26
N GLY A 90 -0.13 4.86 29.58
CA GLY A 90 0.35 3.63 30.22
C GLY A 90 -0.73 2.60 30.57
N HIS A 91 -2.02 2.91 30.42
CA HIS A 91 -3.08 1.92 30.69
C HIS A 91 -3.13 0.80 29.63
N PRO A 92 -3.28 -0.48 30.03
CA PRO A 92 -3.47 -1.58 29.09
C PRO A 92 -4.82 -1.44 28.37
N LYS A 93 -4.82 -1.61 27.04
CA LYS A 93 -6.00 -1.52 26.18
C LYS A 93 -6.42 -2.87 25.62
N LEU A 94 -5.45 -3.69 25.23
CA LEU A 94 -5.70 -4.95 24.56
C LEU A 94 -4.55 -5.91 24.81
N THR A 95 -4.88 -7.15 25.13
CA THR A 95 -3.93 -8.26 25.23
C THR A 95 -4.37 -9.31 24.23
N ALA A 96 -3.49 -9.66 23.30
CA ALA A 96 -3.69 -10.73 22.33
C ALA A 96 -2.69 -11.84 22.65
N ARG A 97 -3.20 -13.07 22.78
CA ARG A 97 -2.37 -14.27 22.98
C ARG A 97 -2.54 -15.21 21.81
N LEU A 98 -1.43 -15.68 21.27
CA LEU A 98 -1.34 -16.75 20.29
C LEU A 98 -0.63 -17.92 20.99
N PHE A 99 -1.32 -19.04 21.16
CA PHE A 99 -0.74 -20.23 21.78
C PHE A 99 -1.03 -21.47 20.92
N SER A 100 -0.21 -22.50 21.05
CA SER A 100 -0.43 -23.79 20.38
C SER A 100 -1.40 -24.65 21.17
N GLU A 101 -2.44 -25.13 20.51
CA GLU A 101 -3.50 -25.96 21.13
C GLU A 101 -3.16 -27.47 21.10
N GLY A 102 -2.14 -27.88 20.36
CA GLY A 102 -1.70 -29.28 20.26
C GLY A 102 -0.32 -29.43 19.61
N GLU A 103 0.03 -30.68 19.28
CA GLU A 103 1.31 -31.03 18.65
C GLU A 103 1.43 -30.49 17.22
N ALA A 104 2.67 -30.18 16.82
CA ALA A 104 2.95 -29.79 15.46
C ALA A 104 2.75 -30.98 14.50
N LEU A 105 2.03 -30.73 13.41
CA LEU A 105 1.82 -31.72 12.36
C LEU A 105 2.93 -31.60 11.32
N ASP A 106 3.62 -32.70 11.02
CA ASP A 106 4.58 -32.76 9.91
C ASP A 106 3.84 -33.01 8.57
N PRO A 107 3.88 -32.07 7.61
CA PRO A 107 3.25 -32.26 6.31
C PRO A 107 3.80 -33.44 5.50
N TYR A 108 5.01 -33.93 5.78
CA TYR A 108 5.61 -35.06 5.10
C TYR A 108 5.09 -36.41 5.61
N GLU A 109 4.76 -36.50 6.89
CA GLU A 109 4.25 -37.73 7.52
C GLU A 109 2.73 -37.88 7.38
N LEU A 110 2.02 -36.80 7.08
CA LEU A 110 0.57 -36.81 6.91
C LEU A 110 0.12 -37.56 5.64
N SER A 111 -0.80 -38.52 5.84
CA SER A 111 -1.51 -39.20 4.75
C SER A 111 -2.41 -38.25 3.96
N ILE A 112 -2.74 -38.62 2.71
CA ILE A 112 -3.63 -37.84 1.84
C ILE A 112 -5.00 -37.63 2.49
N ALA A 113 -5.53 -38.64 3.19
CA ALA A 113 -6.82 -38.55 3.88
C ALA A 113 -6.77 -37.54 5.04
N GLN A 114 -5.69 -37.51 5.82
CA GLN A 114 -5.51 -36.52 6.89
C GLN A 114 -5.36 -35.11 6.33
N LYS A 115 -4.63 -34.94 5.22
CA LYS A 115 -4.51 -33.64 4.51
C LYS A 115 -5.88 -33.14 4.03
N ALA A 116 -6.67 -34.00 3.40
CA ALA A 116 -8.01 -33.64 2.94
C ALA A 116 -8.94 -33.26 4.10
N ARG A 117 -8.94 -34.05 5.19
CA ARG A 117 -9.73 -33.75 6.38
C ARG A 117 -9.33 -32.42 7.03
N PHE A 118 -8.04 -32.12 7.08
CA PHE A 118 -7.54 -30.85 7.59
C PHE A 118 -8.08 -29.67 6.76
N ILE A 119 -7.99 -29.72 5.43
CA ILE A 119 -8.50 -28.68 4.54
C ILE A 119 -10.02 -28.51 4.70
N LEU A 120 -10.78 -29.61 4.74
CA LEU A 120 -12.22 -29.60 4.93
C LEU A 120 -12.66 -29.08 6.32
N ASN A 121 -11.83 -29.22 7.34
CA ASN A 121 -12.13 -28.65 8.65
C ASN A 121 -11.80 -27.15 8.72
N TRP A 122 -10.86 -26.67 7.92
CA TRP A 122 -10.33 -25.30 8.00
C TRP A 122 -10.84 -24.34 6.91
N PHE A 123 -11.44 -24.82 5.81
CA PHE A 123 -11.83 -23.96 4.69
C PHE A 123 -12.80 -22.82 5.09
N TRP A 124 -13.65 -23.04 6.08
CA TRP A 124 -14.67 -22.07 6.50
C TRP A 124 -14.13 -21.02 7.49
N VAL A 125 -13.01 -21.29 8.16
CA VAL A 125 -12.46 -20.42 9.22
C VAL A 125 -12.15 -19.03 8.69
N GLY A 126 -11.55 -18.93 7.50
CA GLY A 126 -11.27 -17.65 6.85
C GLY A 126 -12.54 -16.81 6.61
N SER A 127 -13.58 -17.42 6.06
CA SER A 127 -14.85 -16.76 5.76
C SER A 127 -15.59 -16.30 7.02
N VAL A 128 -15.69 -17.16 8.04
CA VAL A 128 -16.35 -16.81 9.31
C VAL A 128 -15.58 -15.74 10.08
N THR A 129 -14.24 -15.74 9.99
CA THR A 129 -13.41 -14.71 10.63
C THR A 129 -13.74 -13.31 10.09
N HIS A 130 -13.89 -13.16 8.77
CA HIS A 130 -14.25 -11.87 8.16
C HIS A 130 -15.65 -11.41 8.56
N ALA A 131 -16.64 -12.32 8.54
CA ALA A 131 -18.00 -12.01 8.97
C ALA A 131 -18.06 -11.57 10.44
N ARG A 132 -17.33 -12.29 11.32
CA ARG A 132 -17.22 -11.93 12.73
C ARG A 132 -16.55 -10.56 12.91
N PHE A 133 -15.45 -10.31 12.20
CA PHE A 133 -14.76 -9.03 12.23
C PHE A 133 -15.67 -7.86 11.81
N ALA A 134 -16.47 -8.04 10.75
CA ALA A 134 -17.44 -7.03 10.30
C ALA A 134 -18.52 -6.77 11.35
N LYS A 135 -19.08 -7.82 11.97
CA LYS A 135 -20.06 -7.71 13.04
C LYS A 135 -19.51 -6.98 14.27
N GLU A 136 -18.29 -7.31 14.70
CA GLU A 136 -17.64 -6.66 15.84
C GLU A 136 -17.32 -5.19 15.53
N SER A 137 -16.81 -4.90 14.33
CA SER A 137 -16.54 -3.53 13.88
C SER A 137 -17.81 -2.68 13.83
N ALA A 138 -18.92 -3.24 13.32
CA ALA A 138 -20.22 -2.58 13.32
C ALA A 138 -20.73 -2.35 14.75
N THR A 139 -20.53 -3.29 15.66
CA THR A 139 -20.89 -3.16 17.07
C THR A 139 -20.09 -2.04 17.75
N LEU A 140 -18.78 -1.96 17.49
CA LEU A 140 -17.91 -0.91 18.00
C LEU A 140 -18.30 0.48 17.48
N PHE A 141 -18.67 0.57 16.21
CA PHE A 141 -19.10 1.81 15.57
C PHE A 141 -20.49 2.26 16.03
N TYR A 142 -21.52 1.42 15.88
CA TYR A 142 -22.90 1.81 16.13
C TYR A 142 -23.28 1.76 17.61
N LYS A 143 -22.91 0.69 18.34
CA LYS A 143 -23.32 0.54 19.75
C LYS A 143 -22.39 1.27 20.70
N ARG A 144 -21.07 1.10 20.52
CA ARG A 144 -20.07 1.69 21.43
C ARG A 144 -19.63 3.10 21.02
N LYS A 145 -20.06 3.60 19.85
CA LYS A 145 -19.78 4.96 19.34
C LYS A 145 -18.31 5.36 19.48
N LEU A 146 -17.41 4.40 19.26
CA LEU A 146 -15.98 4.63 19.36
C LEU A 146 -15.56 5.60 18.25
N HIS A 147 -14.70 6.54 18.62
CA HIS A 147 -14.14 7.48 17.66
C HIS A 147 -13.33 6.72 16.59
N VAL A 148 -13.73 6.92 15.33
CA VAL A 148 -13.02 6.37 14.17
C VAL A 148 -11.90 7.33 13.82
N TRP A 149 -10.69 6.84 13.94
CA TRP A 149 -9.48 7.51 13.48
C TRP A 149 -9.35 7.27 11.98
N TYR A 150 -9.13 8.35 11.24
CA TYR A 150 -8.75 8.26 9.84
C TYR A 150 -7.42 7.54 9.69
N ARG A 151 -7.32 6.73 8.63
CA ARG A 151 -6.11 5.99 8.27
C ARG A 151 -4.97 6.99 8.04
N PRO A 152 -3.87 6.92 8.81
CA PRO A 152 -2.66 7.68 8.51
C PRO A 152 -1.90 7.01 7.36
N GLU A 153 -1.19 7.79 6.56
CA GLU A 153 -0.30 7.23 5.54
C GLU A 153 0.83 6.38 6.16
N PRO A 154 1.28 5.34 5.42
CA PRO A 154 2.39 4.49 5.86
C PRO A 154 3.64 5.31 6.18
N LEU A 155 4.32 4.96 7.26
CA LEU A 155 5.63 5.54 7.57
C LEU A 155 6.71 4.94 6.67
N LYS A 156 7.88 5.61 6.57
CA LYS A 156 9.00 5.20 5.73
C LYS A 156 9.49 3.76 5.96
N ASP A 157 9.40 3.21 7.17
CA ASP A 157 9.77 1.81 7.44
C ASP A 157 8.56 0.86 7.48
N SER A 158 7.37 1.33 7.11
CA SER A 158 6.21 0.48 6.87
C SER A 158 6.17 0.09 5.39
N ILE A 159 5.61 -1.08 5.12
CA ILE A 159 5.35 -1.58 3.79
C ILE A 159 3.91 -1.19 3.45
N GLY A 160 3.74 -0.48 2.35
CA GLY A 160 2.42 -0.10 1.83
C GLY A 160 1.57 -1.30 1.45
N ARG A 161 0.30 -1.03 1.14
CA ARG A 161 -0.61 -2.04 0.59
C ARG A 161 -0.07 -2.60 -0.74
N PRO A 162 -0.47 -3.81 -1.16
CA PRO A 162 -0.22 -4.26 -2.52
C PRO A 162 -0.89 -3.32 -3.54
N ALA A 163 -0.20 -3.08 -4.65
CA ALA A 163 -0.67 -2.24 -5.74
C ALA A 163 -1.75 -2.96 -6.55
N ASP A 164 -2.81 -2.24 -6.90
CA ASP A 164 -3.84 -2.71 -7.81
C ASP A 164 -3.31 -2.81 -9.25
N ARG A 165 -4.04 -3.50 -10.13
CA ARG A 165 -3.59 -3.71 -11.52
C ARG A 165 -3.31 -2.40 -12.26
N ILE A 166 -4.11 -1.36 -12.01
CA ILE A 166 -3.92 -0.02 -12.58
C ILE A 166 -2.66 0.64 -11.98
N GLU A 167 -2.48 0.57 -10.66
CA GLU A 167 -1.32 1.17 -10.00
C GLU A 167 -0.02 0.50 -10.42
N LYS A 168 0.00 -0.82 -10.62
CA LYS A 168 1.17 -1.54 -11.17
C LYS A 168 1.56 -1.04 -12.55
N LEU A 169 0.57 -0.84 -13.42
CA LEU A 169 0.81 -0.34 -14.77
C LEU A 169 1.30 1.12 -14.74
N LEU A 170 0.65 1.97 -13.94
CA LEU A 170 1.06 3.36 -13.76
C LEU A 170 2.45 3.46 -13.11
N GLU A 171 2.84 2.52 -12.26
CA GLU A 171 4.17 2.44 -11.68
C GLU A 171 5.22 2.17 -12.76
N ASP A 172 5.00 1.21 -13.67
CA ASP A 172 5.93 0.94 -14.79
C ASP A 172 6.09 2.17 -15.70
N VAL A 173 4.98 2.84 -16.03
CA VAL A 173 4.99 4.07 -16.83
C VAL A 173 5.72 5.20 -16.09
N PHE A 174 5.40 5.41 -14.81
CA PHE A 174 6.04 6.43 -13.98
C PHE A 174 7.53 6.17 -13.82
N ARG A 175 7.95 4.91 -13.68
CA ARG A 175 9.36 4.52 -13.59
C ARG A 175 10.12 4.89 -14.84
N LYS A 176 9.59 4.56 -16.02
CA LYS A 176 10.16 4.94 -17.33
C LYS A 176 10.21 6.47 -17.48
N TYR A 177 9.16 7.14 -17.04
CA TYR A 177 9.08 8.60 -17.06
C TYR A 177 10.12 9.25 -16.14
N LEU A 178 10.26 8.77 -14.91
CA LEU A 178 11.24 9.28 -13.96
C LEU A 178 12.67 9.07 -14.46
N ARG A 179 12.97 7.91 -15.06
CA ARG A 179 14.25 7.64 -15.71
C ARG A 179 14.56 8.69 -16.78
N HIS A 180 13.60 8.96 -17.67
CA HIS A 180 13.71 9.98 -18.71
C HIS A 180 13.98 11.39 -18.15
N LEU A 181 13.29 11.77 -17.07
CA LEU A 181 13.52 13.06 -16.41
C LEU A 181 14.92 13.17 -15.79
N VAL A 182 15.41 12.09 -15.18
CA VAL A 182 16.75 12.06 -14.57
C VAL A 182 17.83 12.11 -15.64
N GLU A 183 17.67 11.37 -16.73
CA GLU A 183 18.59 11.39 -17.88
C GLU A 183 18.69 12.80 -18.49
N GLN A 184 17.56 13.50 -18.64
CA GLN A 184 17.52 14.87 -19.18
C GLN A 184 17.89 15.98 -18.18
N SER A 185 18.20 15.63 -16.94
CA SER A 185 18.55 16.61 -15.92
C SER A 185 19.84 17.35 -16.28
N SER A 186 19.81 18.68 -16.15
CA SER A 186 20.99 19.54 -16.38
C SER A 186 21.99 19.51 -15.21
N ALA A 187 21.77 18.67 -14.20
CA ALA A 187 22.62 18.55 -13.03
C ALA A 187 23.15 17.11 -12.86
N PRO A 188 24.38 16.91 -12.33
CA PRO A 188 24.92 15.59 -12.02
C PRO A 188 24.19 15.01 -10.80
N ILE A 189 23.20 14.15 -11.05
CA ILE A 189 22.29 13.59 -10.05
C ILE A 189 22.18 12.08 -10.25
N VAL A 190 22.16 11.36 -9.13
CA VAL A 190 21.86 9.93 -9.08
C VAL A 190 20.59 9.75 -8.24
N VAL A 191 19.55 9.14 -8.80
CA VAL A 191 18.28 8.91 -8.14
C VAL A 191 18.12 7.43 -7.82
N ARG A 192 18.01 7.10 -6.53
CA ARG A 192 17.62 5.77 -6.06
C ARG A 192 16.11 5.73 -5.87
N TYR A 193 15.42 5.04 -6.75
CA TYR A 193 13.98 4.91 -6.75
C TYR A 193 13.54 3.60 -6.08
N ILE A 194 12.61 3.71 -5.12
CA ILE A 194 12.00 2.58 -4.42
C ILE A 194 10.48 2.61 -4.65
N PRO A 195 9.94 1.67 -5.45
CA PRO A 195 8.50 1.57 -5.70
C PRO A 195 7.74 1.00 -4.49
N SER A 196 6.41 1.20 -4.47
CA SER A 196 5.53 0.67 -3.41
C SER A 196 4.51 -0.30 -3.97
N GLY A 197 4.25 -1.39 -3.23
CA GLY A 197 3.15 -2.34 -3.50
C GLY A 197 3.35 -3.30 -4.69
N VAL A 198 4.50 -3.25 -5.36
CA VAL A 198 4.83 -4.16 -6.47
C VAL A 198 5.88 -5.17 -5.99
N SER A 199 5.51 -6.43 -5.82
CA SER A 199 6.39 -7.47 -5.27
C SER A 199 7.58 -7.83 -6.16
N GLU A 200 7.50 -7.58 -7.46
CA GLU A 200 8.52 -7.91 -8.46
C GLU A 200 9.47 -6.73 -8.75
N ALA A 201 9.12 -5.53 -8.29
CA ALA A 201 9.87 -4.33 -8.57
C ALA A 201 10.99 -4.12 -7.56
N THR A 202 12.24 -4.28 -8.02
CA THR A 202 13.44 -4.01 -7.22
C THR A 202 13.73 -2.51 -7.20
N GLU A 203 14.51 -2.08 -6.20
CA GLU A 203 15.08 -0.73 -6.17
C GLU A 203 15.92 -0.49 -7.44
N GLU A 204 15.71 0.66 -8.09
CA GLU A 204 16.44 1.03 -9.30
C GLU A 204 17.25 2.30 -9.08
N LEU A 205 18.40 2.37 -9.75
CA LEU A 205 19.28 3.54 -9.77
C LEU A 205 19.20 4.21 -11.14
N PHE A 206 18.87 5.49 -11.17
CA PHE A 206 18.88 6.32 -12.37
C PHE A 206 20.00 7.33 -12.27
N THR A 207 20.78 7.49 -13.34
CA THR A 207 21.94 8.37 -13.37
C THR A 207 21.78 9.36 -14.51
N SER A 208 22.01 10.65 -14.24
CA SER A 208 22.01 11.66 -15.30
C SER A 208 23.28 11.58 -16.15
N TYR A 209 23.21 11.97 -17.43
CA TYR A 209 24.39 11.93 -18.33
C TYR A 209 25.60 12.68 -17.75
N LEU A 210 25.36 13.85 -17.14
CA LEU A 210 26.41 14.66 -16.52
C LEU A 210 27.05 14.02 -15.28
N ALA A 211 26.32 13.16 -14.56
CA ALA A 211 26.87 12.42 -13.43
C ALA A 211 27.79 11.28 -13.87
N THR A 212 27.56 10.71 -15.06
CA THR A 212 28.43 9.67 -15.63
C THR A 212 29.76 10.25 -16.13
N GLU A 213 29.76 11.48 -16.62
CA GLU A 213 30.95 12.14 -17.18
C GLU A 213 31.79 12.91 -16.14
N SER A 214 31.22 13.27 -14.98
CA SER A 214 31.91 14.11 -14.00
C SER A 214 32.78 13.34 -13.01
N THR A 215 34.01 13.81 -12.77
CA THR A 215 34.89 13.37 -11.66
C THR A 215 34.39 13.81 -10.28
N ASN A 216 33.41 14.72 -10.22
CA ASN A 216 32.84 15.23 -8.97
C ASN A 216 31.82 14.25 -8.38
N PRO A 217 31.66 14.22 -7.03
CA PRO A 217 30.67 13.35 -6.40
C PRO A 217 29.26 13.76 -6.84
N ALA A 218 28.59 12.87 -7.58
CA ALA A 218 27.22 13.07 -8.00
C ALA A 218 26.28 13.12 -6.79
N ASN A 219 25.26 13.98 -6.84
CA ASN A 219 24.31 14.10 -5.74
C ASN A 219 23.35 12.91 -5.76
N GLU A 220 23.53 11.98 -4.84
CA GLU A 220 22.59 10.87 -4.62
C GLU A 220 21.34 11.38 -3.91
N ILE A 221 20.16 11.06 -4.47
CA ILE A 221 18.83 11.37 -3.94
C ILE A 221 18.04 10.07 -3.86
N LYS A 222 17.39 9.83 -2.73
CA LYS A 222 16.58 8.65 -2.51
C LYS A 222 15.09 9.01 -2.57
N ILE A 223 14.40 8.51 -3.58
CA ILE A 223 12.95 8.68 -3.76
C ILE A 223 12.25 7.37 -3.40
N LYS A 224 11.45 7.38 -2.34
CA LYS A 224 10.66 6.23 -1.90
C LYS A 224 9.17 6.54 -1.97
N VAL A 225 8.43 5.77 -2.75
CA VAL A 225 6.97 5.79 -2.71
C VAL A 225 6.51 5.04 -1.47
N LEU A 226 5.64 5.64 -0.66
CA LEU A 226 5.13 5.06 0.59
C LEU A 226 3.87 4.22 0.34
N THR A 227 3.00 4.68 -0.56
CA THR A 227 1.75 4.02 -0.92
C THR A 227 1.56 3.97 -2.44
N PRO A 228 1.06 2.86 -3.01
CA PRO A 228 0.76 2.75 -4.45
C PRO A 228 -0.27 3.77 -4.94
N VAL A 229 -1.07 4.33 -4.01
CA VAL A 229 -2.07 5.37 -4.33
C VAL A 229 -1.42 6.59 -4.97
N PHE A 230 -0.13 6.84 -4.68
CA PHE A 230 0.66 7.87 -5.36
C PHE A 230 0.53 7.80 -6.89
N TYR A 231 0.67 6.61 -7.49
CA TYR A 231 0.66 6.47 -8.96
C TYR A 231 -0.69 6.86 -9.56
N SER A 232 -1.78 6.41 -8.92
CA SER A 232 -3.12 6.81 -9.35
C SER A 232 -3.30 8.33 -9.24
N ARG A 233 -2.93 8.93 -8.10
CA ARG A 233 -3.05 10.37 -7.83
C ARG A 233 -2.19 11.23 -8.74
N PHE A 234 -0.97 10.77 -9.07
CA PHE A 234 -0.02 11.51 -9.89
C PHE A 234 -0.61 11.90 -11.24
N VAL A 235 -1.39 10.99 -11.87
CA VAL A 235 -2.05 11.22 -13.17
C VAL A 235 -3.10 12.35 -13.11
N HIS A 236 -3.67 12.63 -11.93
CA HIS A 236 -4.67 13.67 -11.74
C HIS A 236 -4.08 15.09 -11.73
N TYR A 237 -2.77 15.24 -11.53
CA TYR A 237 -2.11 16.54 -11.56
C TYR A 237 -1.77 16.96 -13.00
N ALA A 238 -1.82 18.26 -13.28
CA ALA A 238 -1.40 18.80 -14.58
C ALA A 238 0.11 19.04 -14.64
N HIS A 239 0.72 19.47 -13.53
CA HIS A 239 2.15 19.75 -13.42
C HIS A 239 2.84 18.72 -12.54
N ASP A 240 3.93 18.13 -13.02
CA ASP A 240 4.64 17.09 -12.27
C ASP A 240 5.31 17.63 -11.01
N SER A 241 5.83 18.86 -11.07
CA SER A 241 6.44 19.51 -9.91
C SER A 241 5.38 19.76 -8.82
N GLU A 242 4.21 20.27 -9.19
CA GLU A 242 3.07 20.42 -8.28
C GLU A 242 2.67 19.05 -7.71
N ALA A 243 2.51 18.04 -8.57
CA ALA A 243 2.19 16.68 -8.15
C ALA A 243 3.17 16.18 -7.09
N PHE A 244 4.46 16.31 -7.34
CA PHE A 244 5.49 15.79 -6.45
C PHE A 244 5.54 16.57 -5.13
N PHE A 245 5.46 17.90 -5.15
CA PHE A 245 5.49 18.71 -3.93
C PHE A 245 4.21 18.58 -3.09
N CYS A 246 3.04 18.54 -3.72
CA CYS A 246 1.78 18.27 -3.02
C CYS A 246 1.78 16.86 -2.43
N GLU A 247 2.23 15.85 -3.18
CA GLU A 247 2.28 14.48 -2.67
C GLU A 247 3.36 14.29 -1.59
N LEU A 248 4.45 15.06 -1.60
CA LEU A 248 5.49 15.04 -0.57
C LEU A 248 5.06 15.77 0.70
N ALA A 249 4.59 17.00 0.59
CA ALA A 249 4.30 17.88 1.73
C ALA A 249 2.87 17.68 2.27
N GLU A 250 1.88 17.55 1.40
CA GLU A 250 0.47 17.54 1.78
C GLU A 250 -0.11 16.14 1.91
N SER A 251 0.13 15.26 0.94
CA SER A 251 -0.39 13.89 0.97
C SER A 251 0.56 12.91 1.70
N CYS A 252 1.87 13.18 1.73
CA CYS A 252 2.93 12.26 2.22
C CYS A 252 2.76 10.83 1.69
N THR A 253 2.47 10.70 0.41
CA THR A 253 2.44 9.40 -0.29
C THR A 253 3.82 9.02 -0.81
N ILE A 254 4.77 9.95 -0.76
CA ILE A 254 6.16 9.83 -1.18
C ILE A 254 7.09 10.41 -0.12
N TRP A 255 8.30 9.89 -0.03
CA TRP A 255 9.36 10.36 0.84
C TRP A 255 10.64 10.57 0.03
N THR A 256 11.35 11.66 0.30
CA THR A 256 12.66 11.93 -0.25
C THR A 256 13.62 12.32 0.87
N ASP A 257 14.90 12.02 0.72
CA ASP A 257 15.95 12.46 1.63
C ASP A 257 16.34 13.93 1.44
N LYS A 258 16.43 14.38 0.17
CA LYS A 258 16.90 15.72 -0.21
C LYS A 258 15.90 16.45 -1.14
N PRO A 259 14.85 17.08 -0.59
CA PRO A 259 13.79 17.71 -1.38
C PRO A 259 14.25 18.90 -2.24
N GLU A 260 15.33 19.57 -1.87
CA GLU A 260 15.87 20.73 -2.57
C GLU A 260 16.31 20.41 -4.02
N PHE A 261 16.77 19.19 -4.28
CA PHE A 261 17.22 18.78 -5.60
C PHE A 261 16.07 18.34 -6.53
N LEU A 262 14.86 18.15 -6.01
CA LEU A 262 13.69 17.77 -6.82
C LEU A 262 13.36 18.83 -7.88
N THR A 263 13.60 20.10 -7.57
CA THR A 263 13.41 21.22 -8.52
C THR A 263 14.29 21.10 -9.75
N LYS A 264 15.43 20.39 -9.66
CA LYS A 264 16.36 20.15 -10.77
C LYS A 264 15.94 18.96 -11.64
N ILE A 265 15.18 18.01 -11.08
CA ILE A 265 14.64 16.85 -11.80
C ILE A 265 13.32 17.25 -12.48
N PHE A 266 12.41 17.86 -11.71
CA PHE A 266 11.11 18.32 -12.19
C PHE A 266 11.21 19.79 -12.62
N LEU A 267 11.99 20.03 -13.68
CA LEU A 267 12.09 21.36 -14.28
C LEU A 267 10.70 21.83 -14.72
N LYS A 268 10.39 23.11 -14.48
CA LYS A 268 9.18 23.77 -15.02
C LYS A 268 9.31 23.97 -16.53
N LYS A 269 9.32 22.89 -17.29
CA LYS A 269 9.22 22.93 -18.74
C LYS A 269 7.74 22.93 -19.11
N ALA A 270 7.32 23.90 -19.91
CA ALA A 270 5.95 23.91 -20.39
C ALA A 270 5.74 22.67 -21.26
N SER A 271 4.78 21.83 -20.91
CA SER A 271 4.47 20.62 -21.67
C SER A 271 4.12 20.99 -23.11
N PRO A 272 4.58 20.18 -24.10
CA PRO A 272 4.34 20.47 -25.50
C PRO A 272 2.83 20.45 -25.81
N PRO A 273 2.38 21.21 -26.82
CA PRO A 273 1.00 21.11 -27.31
C PRO A 273 0.70 19.68 -27.78
N LEU A 274 -0.54 19.24 -27.61
CA LEU A 274 -0.98 17.88 -27.94
C LEU A 274 -0.77 17.62 -29.45
N HIS A 275 0.28 16.86 -29.76
CA HIS A 275 0.56 16.33 -31.09
C HIS A 275 0.30 14.83 -31.04
N ALA A 276 -0.88 14.42 -31.47
CA ALA A 276 -1.25 13.02 -31.58
C ALA A 276 -1.17 12.60 -33.06
N ALA A 277 -0.48 11.50 -33.34
CA ALA A 277 -0.44 10.93 -34.68
C ALA A 277 -1.79 10.32 -35.10
N ASN A 278 -2.58 9.85 -34.12
CA ASN A 278 -3.86 9.18 -34.34
C ASN A 278 -5.04 9.98 -33.77
N LEU A 279 -6.18 9.93 -34.47
CA LEU A 279 -7.42 10.60 -34.05
C LEU A 279 -7.98 10.01 -32.75
N ILE A 280 -7.86 8.70 -32.55
CA ILE A 280 -8.30 8.03 -31.32
C ILE A 280 -7.47 8.55 -30.12
N ASP A 281 -6.16 8.67 -30.30
CA ASP A 281 -5.29 9.20 -29.25
C ASP A 281 -5.63 10.65 -28.94
N TYR A 282 -5.86 11.48 -29.97
CA TYR A 282 -6.32 12.85 -29.79
C TYR A 282 -7.58 12.92 -28.92
N VAL A 283 -8.63 12.16 -29.27
CA VAL A 283 -9.91 12.18 -28.55
C VAL A 283 -9.73 11.69 -27.10
N CYS A 284 -8.98 10.60 -26.89
CA CYS A 284 -8.79 10.06 -25.55
C CYS A 284 -7.96 10.99 -24.66
N PHE A 285 -6.86 11.55 -25.14
CA PHE A 285 -6.03 12.47 -24.36
C PHE A 285 -6.75 13.81 -24.12
N GLN A 286 -7.61 14.24 -25.05
CA GLN A 286 -8.51 15.37 -24.83
C GLN A 286 -9.56 15.06 -23.74
N LEU A 287 -10.10 13.85 -23.71
CA LEU A 287 -11.01 13.41 -22.66
C LEU A 287 -10.31 13.32 -21.30
N ILE A 288 -9.09 12.77 -21.25
CA ILE A 288 -8.23 12.74 -20.05
C ILE A 288 -8.00 14.15 -19.52
N LYS A 289 -7.60 15.08 -20.40
CA LYS A 289 -7.41 16.49 -20.08
C LYS A 289 -8.66 17.11 -19.47
N ASN A 290 -9.82 16.88 -20.08
CA ASN A 290 -11.09 17.45 -19.62
C ASN A 290 -11.60 16.83 -18.31
N LEU A 291 -11.23 15.59 -18.00
CA LEU A 291 -11.63 14.91 -16.78
C LEU A 291 -10.70 15.19 -15.60
N ARG A 292 -9.47 15.65 -15.88
CA ARG A 292 -8.43 15.94 -14.88
C ARG A 292 -8.87 16.99 -13.86
N ARG A 293 -8.57 16.73 -12.59
CA ARG A 293 -8.81 17.60 -11.44
C ARG A 293 -7.74 17.36 -10.40
N THR A 294 -7.31 18.39 -9.67
CA THR A 294 -6.42 18.19 -8.52
C THR A 294 -7.09 17.21 -7.55
N PRO A 295 -6.41 16.13 -7.17
CA PRO A 295 -6.99 15.17 -6.24
C PRO A 295 -7.16 15.85 -4.88
N ASN A 296 -8.26 15.55 -4.19
CA ASN A 296 -8.49 16.10 -2.86
C ASN A 296 -7.30 15.77 -1.94
N LYS A 297 -6.95 16.71 -1.07
CA LYS A 297 -5.93 16.52 -0.04
C LYS A 297 -6.33 15.33 0.83
N ILE A 298 -5.37 14.45 1.12
CA ILE A 298 -5.60 13.38 2.08
C ILE A 298 -5.70 14.04 3.45
N GLU A 299 -6.93 14.12 3.98
CA GLU A 299 -7.18 14.69 5.30
C GLU A 299 -6.41 13.88 6.35
N ARG A 300 -5.57 14.58 7.12
CA ARG A 300 -4.86 14.02 8.25
C ARG A 300 -5.37 14.67 9.52
N PRO A 301 -5.80 13.90 10.52
CA PRO A 301 -5.58 14.33 11.88
C PRO A 301 -4.14 13.97 12.26
N LEU A 302 -3.25 14.96 12.30
CA LEU A 302 -2.09 14.89 13.18
C LEU A 302 -2.62 15.06 14.60
N THR A 303 -3.02 13.95 15.22
CA THR A 303 -3.49 13.93 16.61
C THR A 303 -4.81 14.66 16.86
N SER A 304 -5.43 14.33 17.99
CA SER A 304 -6.81 14.68 18.40
C SER A 304 -7.09 16.17 18.67
N VAL A 305 -6.30 17.09 18.12
CA VAL A 305 -6.36 18.52 18.46
C VAL A 305 -6.62 19.39 17.23
N ASP A 306 -6.19 18.95 16.05
CA ASP A 306 -6.37 19.77 14.84
C ASP A 306 -7.79 19.62 14.31
N LYS A 307 -8.52 20.75 14.28
CA LYS A 307 -9.82 20.83 13.59
C LYS A 307 -9.60 20.48 12.12
N PRO A 308 -10.50 19.69 11.49
CA PRO A 308 -10.42 19.43 10.07
C PRO A 308 -10.38 20.79 9.34
N SER A 309 -9.32 21.01 8.58
CA SER A 309 -9.24 22.15 7.67
C SER A 309 -10.42 22.06 6.70
N PRO A 310 -11.11 23.16 6.38
CA PRO A 310 -12.20 23.12 5.42
C PRO A 310 -11.72 22.48 4.11
N PRO A 311 -12.55 21.65 3.45
CA PRO A 311 -12.16 20.99 2.22
C PRO A 311 -11.83 22.06 1.18
N THR A 312 -10.54 22.21 0.88
CA THR A 312 -10.11 23.06 -0.23
C THR A 312 -10.67 22.43 -1.49
N LYS A 313 -11.62 23.10 -2.15
CA LYS A 313 -12.13 22.64 -3.44
C LYS A 313 -10.94 22.51 -4.38
N GLY A 314 -10.77 21.33 -4.97
CA GLY A 314 -9.74 21.09 -5.97
C GLY A 314 -9.77 22.20 -7.03
N VAL A 315 -8.62 22.83 -7.26
CA VAL A 315 -8.46 23.83 -8.32
C VAL A 315 -8.80 23.16 -9.64
N ASP A 316 -9.65 23.83 -10.41
CA ASP A 316 -10.03 23.36 -11.74
C ASP A 316 -8.86 23.56 -12.70
N ILE A 317 -8.19 22.46 -13.06
CA ILE A 317 -6.98 22.48 -13.90
C ILE A 317 -7.31 22.22 -15.38
N ARG A 318 -8.59 22.28 -15.77
CA ARG A 318 -9.04 21.96 -17.14
C ARG A 318 -8.49 22.90 -18.21
N ASP A 319 -8.15 24.12 -17.85
CA ASP A 319 -7.59 25.13 -18.76
C ASP A 319 -6.09 24.90 -19.07
N PHE A 320 -5.42 24.01 -18.34
CA PHE A 320 -3.98 23.81 -18.45
C PHE A 320 -3.61 22.88 -19.60
N ARG A 321 -2.32 22.88 -19.98
CA ARG A 321 -1.79 22.00 -21.03
C ARG A 321 -1.84 20.52 -20.62
N MET A 322 -1.59 19.65 -21.58
CA MET A 322 -1.44 18.21 -21.33
C MET A 322 -0.34 17.95 -20.28
N SER A 323 -0.49 16.94 -19.42
CA SER A 323 0.55 16.61 -18.44
C SER A 323 1.82 16.16 -19.17
N SER A 324 2.98 16.46 -18.59
CA SER A 324 4.26 16.03 -19.16
C SER A 324 4.38 14.51 -19.22
N MET A 325 3.78 13.77 -18.28
CA MET A 325 3.76 12.30 -18.33
C MET A 325 2.88 11.80 -19.48
N ASP A 326 1.74 12.44 -19.74
CA ASP A 326 0.92 12.13 -20.93
C ASP A 326 1.69 12.43 -22.23
N ALA A 327 2.43 13.54 -22.26
CA ALA A 327 3.28 13.91 -23.39
C ALA A 327 4.42 12.91 -23.61
N PHE A 328 5.03 12.42 -22.54
CA PHE A 328 6.05 11.37 -22.58
C PHE A 328 5.46 10.09 -23.17
N VAL A 329 4.31 9.62 -22.67
CA VAL A 329 3.66 8.41 -23.18
C VAL A 329 3.30 8.56 -24.65
N LEU A 330 2.78 9.71 -25.07
CA LEU A 330 2.46 9.98 -26.48
C LEU A 330 3.70 9.96 -27.39
N GLY A 331 4.85 10.41 -26.88
CA GLY A 331 6.13 10.44 -27.60
C GLY A 331 6.86 9.09 -27.68
N GLN A 332 6.48 8.09 -26.89
CA GLN A 332 7.09 6.76 -26.95
C GLN A 332 6.77 6.03 -28.26
N GLU A 333 7.56 5.05 -28.68
CA GLU A 333 7.24 4.25 -29.88
C GLU A 333 6.36 3.04 -29.57
N ASP A 334 6.30 2.62 -28.30
CA ASP A 334 5.55 1.45 -27.86
C ASP A 334 4.02 1.68 -27.90
N ILE A 335 3.37 1.09 -28.91
CA ILE A 335 1.91 1.16 -29.11
C ILE A 335 1.15 0.42 -28.01
N SER A 336 1.72 -0.66 -27.46
CA SER A 336 1.08 -1.46 -26.42
C SER A 336 0.98 -0.64 -25.13
N LEU A 337 2.10 -0.04 -24.70
CA LEU A 337 2.15 0.80 -23.51
C LEU A 337 1.22 2.00 -23.61
N LYS A 338 1.16 2.67 -24.78
CA LYS A 338 0.21 3.76 -25.03
C LYS A 338 -1.23 3.33 -24.86
N THR A 339 -1.60 2.19 -25.46
CA THR A 339 -2.97 1.69 -25.46
C THR A 339 -3.41 1.29 -24.06
N GLU A 340 -2.54 0.60 -23.31
CA GLU A 340 -2.81 0.20 -21.94
C GLU A 340 -2.90 1.41 -21.00
N TYR A 341 -1.95 2.35 -21.08
CA TYR A 341 -1.96 3.59 -20.30
C TYR A 341 -3.26 4.36 -20.53
N ARG A 342 -3.61 4.63 -21.79
CA ARG A 342 -4.83 5.34 -22.17
C ARG A 342 -6.08 4.67 -21.60
N THR A 343 -6.19 3.36 -21.76
CA THR A 343 -7.37 2.60 -21.29
C THR A 343 -7.48 2.63 -19.78
N MET A 344 -6.38 2.46 -19.05
CA MET A 344 -6.37 2.45 -17.59
C MET A 344 -6.62 3.85 -16.99
N VAL A 345 -6.03 4.89 -17.58
CA VAL A 345 -6.23 6.27 -17.12
C VAL A 345 -7.65 6.75 -17.36
N VAL A 346 -8.23 6.48 -18.54
CA VAL A 346 -9.65 6.76 -18.78
C VAL A 346 -10.54 6.00 -17.79
N ARG A 347 -10.26 4.71 -17.55
CA ARG A 347 -10.99 3.90 -16.57
C ARG A 347 -10.90 4.49 -15.16
N LEU A 348 -9.73 4.99 -14.76
CA LEU A 348 -9.52 5.63 -13.46
C LEU A 348 -10.37 6.90 -13.31
N PHE A 349 -10.32 7.81 -14.29
CA PHE A 349 -11.12 9.04 -14.26
C PHE A 349 -12.63 8.78 -14.30
N VAL A 350 -13.07 7.80 -15.09
CA VAL A 350 -14.49 7.40 -15.14
C VAL A 350 -14.91 6.79 -13.80
N ALA A 351 -14.08 5.95 -13.19
CA ALA A 351 -14.34 5.37 -11.87
C ALA A 351 -14.45 6.44 -10.78
N GLU A 352 -13.62 7.49 -10.83
CA GLU A 352 -13.70 8.62 -9.91
C GLU A 352 -15.06 9.34 -10.01
N ARG A 353 -15.56 9.53 -11.25
CA ARG A 353 -16.82 10.26 -11.49
C ARG A 353 -18.06 9.45 -11.16
N ILE A 354 -18.08 8.16 -11.47
CA ILE A 354 -19.29 7.33 -11.38
C ILE A 354 -19.34 6.56 -10.06
N VAL A 355 -18.18 6.13 -9.54
CA VAL A 355 -18.11 5.13 -8.46
C VAL A 355 -17.14 5.53 -7.36
N PHE A 356 -16.99 6.84 -7.12
CA PHE A 356 -16.15 7.42 -6.06
C PHE A 356 -14.71 6.90 -6.05
N GLY A 357 -14.16 6.58 -7.23
CA GLY A 357 -12.78 6.14 -7.42
C GLY A 357 -12.59 4.62 -7.32
N SER A 358 -13.65 3.85 -7.07
CA SER A 358 -13.54 2.39 -6.99
C SER A 358 -13.61 1.74 -8.37
N THR A 359 -12.46 1.30 -8.86
CA THR A 359 -12.32 0.61 -10.16
C THR A 359 -12.91 -0.80 -10.12
N GLY A 360 -12.95 -1.42 -8.94
CA GLY A 360 -13.60 -2.72 -8.70
C GLY A 360 -15.12 -2.65 -8.80
N LEU A 361 -15.74 -1.62 -8.18
CA LEU A 361 -17.18 -1.41 -8.30
C LEU A 361 -17.57 -1.09 -9.77
N LEU A 362 -16.77 -0.30 -10.48
CA LEU A 362 -16.97 -0.05 -11.91
C LEU A 362 -16.92 -1.35 -12.72
N GLY A 363 -16.00 -2.26 -12.39
CA GLY A 363 -15.93 -3.59 -13.02
C GLY A 363 -17.18 -4.45 -12.75
N MET A 364 -17.74 -4.38 -11.55
CA MET A 364 -19.01 -5.07 -11.25
C MET A 364 -20.18 -4.47 -12.03
N MET A 365 -20.26 -3.14 -12.14
CA MET A 365 -21.29 -2.49 -12.95
C MET A 365 -21.17 -2.89 -14.43
N GLU A 366 -19.95 -2.95 -14.96
CA GLU A 366 -19.67 -3.42 -16.32
C GLU A 366 -20.14 -4.87 -16.52
N LEU A 367 -19.88 -5.75 -15.55
CA LEU A 367 -20.30 -7.15 -15.60
C LEU A 367 -21.82 -7.30 -15.54
N VAL A 368 -22.49 -6.57 -14.64
CA VAL A 368 -23.96 -6.53 -14.55
C VAL A 368 -24.57 -5.99 -15.84
N GLY A 369 -23.99 -4.92 -16.40
CA GLY A 369 -24.43 -4.35 -17.67
C GLY A 369 -24.28 -5.34 -18.83
N ARG A 370 -23.13 -6.02 -18.94
CA ARG A 370 -22.93 -7.07 -19.95
C ARG A 370 -23.92 -8.23 -19.79
N GLY A 371 -24.15 -8.68 -18.56
CA GLY A 371 -25.16 -9.70 -18.27
C GLY A 371 -26.56 -9.26 -18.71
N GLY A 372 -26.94 -8.02 -18.42
CA GLY A 372 -28.22 -7.44 -18.84
C GLY A 372 -28.36 -7.34 -20.36
N VAL A 373 -27.35 -6.84 -21.06
CA VAL A 373 -27.37 -6.73 -22.54
C VAL A 373 -27.45 -8.12 -23.18
N SER A 374 -26.64 -9.07 -22.72
CA SER A 374 -26.68 -10.45 -23.22
C SER A 374 -28.04 -11.11 -22.98
N TRP A 375 -28.67 -10.85 -21.83
CA TRP A 375 -30.02 -11.32 -21.52
C TRP A 375 -31.07 -10.73 -22.47
N VAL A 376 -31.03 -9.41 -22.71
CA VAL A 376 -31.94 -8.73 -23.63
C VAL A 376 -31.77 -9.25 -25.05
N LEU A 377 -30.53 -9.40 -25.53
CA LEU A 377 -30.26 -9.96 -26.85
C LEU A 377 -30.77 -11.41 -26.98
N ALA A 378 -30.53 -12.24 -25.96
CA ALA A 378 -31.04 -13.62 -25.94
C ALA A 378 -32.58 -13.66 -25.95
N ALA A 379 -33.23 -12.78 -25.20
CA ALA A 379 -34.69 -12.67 -25.18
C ALA A 379 -35.24 -12.24 -26.55
N LEU A 380 -34.64 -11.25 -27.20
CA LEU A 380 -35.03 -10.78 -28.53
C LEU A 380 -34.84 -11.85 -29.61
N VAL A 381 -33.74 -12.61 -29.56
CA VAL A 381 -33.51 -13.74 -30.48
C VAL A 381 -34.55 -14.83 -30.26
N THR A 382 -34.88 -15.14 -29.00
CA THR A 382 -35.91 -16.15 -28.69
C THR A 382 -37.29 -15.73 -29.19
N GLN A 383 -37.66 -14.45 -29.01
CA GLN A 383 -38.90 -13.89 -29.54
C GLN A 383 -38.94 -13.91 -31.07
N ALA A 384 -37.82 -13.58 -31.73
CA ALA A 384 -37.73 -13.66 -33.19
C ALA A 384 -37.91 -15.11 -33.69
N ILE A 385 -37.29 -16.10 -33.06
CA ILE A 385 -37.44 -17.51 -33.41
C ILE A 385 -38.90 -17.97 -33.24
N GLN A 386 -39.58 -17.54 -32.17
CA GLN A 386 -40.99 -17.85 -31.93
C GLN A 386 -41.95 -17.18 -32.92
N ALA A 387 -41.56 -16.05 -33.52
CA ALA A 387 -42.36 -15.36 -34.54
C ALA A 387 -42.21 -15.96 -35.95
N PHE A 388 -41.19 -16.78 -36.18
CA PHE A 388 -40.95 -17.49 -37.45
C PHE A 388 -41.38 -18.97 -37.42
N SER A 389 -41.73 -19.50 -36.23
CA SER A 389 -42.41 -20.79 -36.05
C SER A 389 -43.91 -20.60 -36.03
#